data_AF-A0A957YDV3-F1
#
_entry.id   AF-A0A957YDV3-F1
#
_cell.length_a   1.000
_cell.length_b   1.000
_cell.length_c   1.000
_cell.angle_alpha   90.00
_cell.angle_beta   90.00
_cell.angle_gamma   90.00
#
_symmetry.space_group_name_H-M   'P 1'
#
loop_
_entity.id
_entity.type
_entity.pdbx_description
1 polymer ?
#
loop_
_entity_poly.entity_id
_entity_poly.type
_entity_poly.pdbx_seq_one_letter_code
_entity_poly.pdbx_strand_id
1 'polypeptide(L)'
;MMNKAEILQLNVIPEGKAAWLSYEQYLELKRLFGAVPLPSAEETTDNFDYMALHRFLTEVAGLELALDEAAVHFNAFALIRRGYQVEAITLEEYEQLRRLTDGLEQPDSDDFDLYDTGGHRALYDYLTRRMGLPVQVGRGPAWYRAKALIDKYEG
;
A
#
# COMPACT_ATOMS: atom_id res chain seq x y z
N MET A 1 29.90 -4.52 6.59
CA MET A 1 29.22 -4.50 5.28
C MET A 1 28.86 -5.94 4.97
N MET A 2 27.57 -6.28 4.86
CA MET A 2 27.13 -7.67 4.70
C MET A 2 27.55 -8.23 3.33
N ASN A 3 27.95 -9.49 3.30
CA ASN A 3 28.31 -10.21 2.09
C ASN A 3 27.07 -10.84 1.41
N LYS A 4 27.22 -11.29 0.16
CA LYS A 4 26.11 -11.88 -0.61
C LYS A 4 25.49 -13.13 0.03
N ALA A 5 26.28 -13.92 0.76
CA ALA A 5 25.78 -15.13 1.42
C ALA A 5 24.92 -14.77 2.65
N GLU A 6 25.30 -13.73 3.39
CA GLU A 6 24.53 -13.21 4.53
C GLU A 6 23.19 -12.63 4.07
N ILE A 7 23.15 -11.87 2.98
CA ILE A 7 21.90 -11.33 2.41
C ILE A 7 20.92 -12.44 2.02
N LEU A 8 21.41 -13.55 1.48
CA LEU A 8 20.59 -14.69 1.08
C LEU A 8 19.97 -15.44 2.28
N GLN A 9 20.52 -15.28 3.49
CA GLN A 9 20.00 -15.88 4.71
C GLN A 9 18.89 -15.05 5.37
N LEU A 10 18.65 -13.81 4.92
CA LEU A 10 17.70 -12.88 5.57
C LEU A 10 16.21 -13.14 5.27
N ASN A 11 15.86 -14.30 4.66
CA ASN A 11 14.50 -14.64 4.26
C ASN A 11 13.77 -13.46 3.55
N VAL A 12 14.47 -12.79 2.62
CA VAL A 12 13.95 -11.59 1.94
C VAL A 12 12.81 -11.97 1.02
N ILE A 13 11.67 -11.26 1.10
CA ILE A 13 10.55 -11.49 0.20
C ILE A 13 11.02 -11.26 -1.25
N PRO A 14 10.85 -12.26 -2.16
CA PRO A 14 11.27 -12.15 -3.56
C PRO A 14 10.53 -11.07 -4.33
N GLU A 15 11.26 -10.26 -5.11
CA GLU A 15 10.65 -9.26 -6.01
C GLU A 15 9.55 -9.88 -6.91
N GLY A 16 8.49 -9.12 -7.20
CA GLY A 16 7.42 -9.56 -8.11
C GLY A 16 6.21 -10.28 -7.48
N LYS A 17 6.21 -10.58 -6.17
CA LYS A 17 4.98 -11.01 -5.49
C LYS A 17 3.92 -9.89 -5.45
N ALA A 18 2.65 -10.26 -5.60
CA ALA A 18 1.52 -9.32 -5.48
C ALA A 18 1.50 -8.66 -4.10
N ALA A 19 0.97 -7.44 -4.00
CA ALA A 19 0.75 -6.79 -2.71
C ALA A 19 -0.42 -7.45 -1.96
N TRP A 20 -0.25 -7.66 -0.65
CA TRP A 20 -1.26 -8.29 0.21
C TRP A 20 -1.56 -7.51 1.49
N LEU A 21 -0.86 -6.40 1.74
CA LEU A 21 -1.22 -5.49 2.82
C LEU A 21 -2.40 -4.64 2.39
N SER A 22 -3.38 -4.41 3.26
CA SER A 22 -4.39 -3.36 3.06
C SER A 22 -3.72 -1.98 3.02
N TYR A 23 -4.45 -0.94 2.59
CA TYR A 23 -3.91 0.41 2.61
C TYR A 23 -3.54 0.88 4.03
N GLU A 24 -4.40 0.60 5.02
CA GLU A 24 -4.13 0.93 6.42
C GLU A 24 -2.85 0.24 6.95
N GLN A 25 -2.70 -1.04 6.63
CA GLN A 25 -1.50 -1.81 6.98
C GLN A 25 -0.26 -1.25 6.29
N TYR A 26 -0.37 -0.86 5.02
CA TYR A 26 0.72 -0.23 4.28
C TYR A 26 1.14 1.13 4.87
N LEU A 27 0.18 1.96 5.29
CA LEU A 27 0.48 3.23 5.97
C LEU A 27 1.17 3.00 7.31
N GLU A 28 0.69 2.04 8.09
CA GLU A 28 1.29 1.68 9.37
C GLU A 28 2.73 1.15 9.18
N LEU A 29 2.96 0.29 8.18
CA LEU A 29 4.30 -0.16 7.81
C LEU A 29 5.22 1.01 7.49
N LYS A 30 4.77 2.00 6.71
CA LYS A 30 5.58 3.19 6.38
C LYS A 30 5.89 4.04 7.61
N ARG A 31 4.93 4.20 8.51
CA ARG A 31 5.11 4.94 9.77
C ARG A 31 6.16 4.25 10.63
N LEU A 32 6.03 2.94 10.82
CA LEU A 32 6.99 2.14 11.59
C LEU A 32 8.37 2.20 10.96
N PHE A 33 8.48 1.94 9.65
CA PHE A 33 9.75 1.99 8.92
C PHE A 33 10.46 3.35 9.02
N GLY A 34 9.71 4.46 8.97
CA GLY A 34 10.27 5.81 9.12
C GLY A 34 10.74 6.15 10.54
N ALA A 35 10.27 5.43 11.56
CA ALA A 35 10.72 5.59 12.94
C ALA A 35 12.01 4.81 13.24
N VAL A 36 12.29 3.76 12.46
CA VAL A 36 13.46 2.91 12.67
C VAL A 36 14.72 3.57 12.07
N PRO A 37 15.82 3.71 12.83
CA PRO A 37 17.09 4.20 12.28
C PRO A 37 17.67 3.22 11.26
N LEU A 38 18.47 3.74 10.32
CA LEU A 38 19.19 2.88 9.37
C LEU A 38 20.07 1.88 10.13
N PRO A 39 20.18 0.62 9.65
CA PRO A 39 21.04 -0.37 10.28
C PRO A 39 22.47 0.15 10.36
N SER A 40 23.03 0.15 11.57
CA SER A 40 24.41 0.57 11.82
C SER A 40 25.32 -0.67 11.93
N ALA A 41 26.64 -0.49 11.86
CA ALA A 41 27.58 -1.60 12.08
C ALA A 41 27.60 -2.10 13.54
N GLU A 42 27.07 -1.29 14.47
CA GLU A 42 26.83 -1.66 15.86
C GLU A 42 25.37 -2.10 15.98
N GLU A 43 25.15 -3.39 16.21
CA GLU A 43 23.83 -3.97 16.45
C GLU A 43 23.29 -3.50 17.80
N THR A 44 22.10 -2.92 17.83
CA THR A 44 21.39 -2.60 19.08
C THR A 44 19.97 -3.12 18.99
N THR A 45 19.84 -4.44 19.14
CA THR A 45 18.56 -5.18 19.17
C THR A 45 17.58 -4.75 20.27
N ASP A 46 17.97 -3.87 21.19
CA ASP A 46 17.12 -3.27 22.23
C ASP A 46 16.33 -2.03 21.76
N ASN A 47 16.33 -1.74 20.46
CA ASN A 47 15.56 -0.63 19.92
C ASN A 47 14.06 -0.99 19.81
N PHE A 48 13.25 -0.32 20.64
CA PHE A 48 11.79 -0.48 20.67
C PHE A 48 11.13 -0.31 19.29
N ASP A 49 11.64 0.58 18.45
CA ASP A 49 11.10 0.82 17.11
C ASP A 49 11.38 -0.36 16.16
N TYR A 50 12.54 -1.00 16.28
CA TYR A 50 12.86 -2.23 15.54
C TYR A 50 11.95 -3.38 15.96
N MET A 51 11.67 -3.52 17.26
CA MET A 51 10.72 -4.54 17.75
C MET A 51 9.30 -4.30 17.24
N ALA A 52 8.84 -3.04 17.19
CA ALA A 52 7.52 -2.70 16.66
C ALA A 52 7.40 -3.03 15.16
N LEU A 53 8.44 -2.70 14.38
CA LEU A 53 8.49 -3.04 12.97
C LEU A 53 8.57 -4.55 12.75
N HIS A 54 9.40 -5.27 13.51
CA HIS A 54 9.49 -6.74 13.45
C HIS A 54 8.16 -7.41 13.76
N ARG A 55 7.46 -6.94 14.81
CA ARG A 55 6.13 -7.44 15.17
C ARG A 55 5.13 -7.23 14.04
N PHE A 56 5.13 -6.05 13.42
CA PHE A 56 4.27 -5.80 12.26
C PHE A 56 4.57 -6.78 11.12
N LEU A 57 5.84 -6.96 10.78
CA LEU A 57 6.24 -7.85 9.69
C LEU A 57 5.84 -9.31 9.93
N THR A 58 5.90 -9.77 11.18
CA THR A 58 5.59 -11.16 11.53
C THR A 58 4.10 -11.40 11.76
N GLU A 59 3.45 -10.56 12.58
CA GLU A 59 2.06 -10.75 13.01
C GLU A 59 1.04 -10.19 12.01
N VAL A 60 1.35 -9.09 11.33
CA VAL A 60 0.42 -8.44 10.37
C VAL A 60 0.75 -8.85 8.95
N ALA A 61 2.01 -8.72 8.54
CA ALA A 61 2.41 -9.08 7.17
C ALA A 61 2.62 -10.60 6.97
N GLY A 62 2.59 -11.39 8.05
CA GLY A 62 2.66 -12.85 8.02
C GLY A 62 4.01 -13.42 7.60
N LEU A 63 5.11 -12.68 7.82
CA LEU A 63 6.45 -13.13 7.45
C LEU A 63 7.07 -13.99 8.53
N GLU A 64 7.75 -15.06 8.13
CA GLU A 64 8.63 -15.83 9.00
C GLU A 64 10.04 -15.23 8.97
N LEU A 65 10.30 -14.31 9.91
CA LEU A 65 11.52 -13.52 9.96
C LEU A 65 12.18 -13.58 11.35
N ALA A 66 13.49 -13.85 11.39
CA ALA A 66 14.28 -13.67 12.60
C ALA A 66 14.39 -12.19 13.00
N LEU A 67 14.57 -11.90 14.29
CA LEU A 67 14.81 -10.55 14.77
C LEU A 67 16.27 -10.14 14.47
N ASP A 68 16.48 -9.63 13.26
CA ASP A 68 17.75 -9.11 12.74
C ASP A 68 17.47 -7.77 12.06
N GLU A 69 18.22 -6.72 12.43
CA GLU A 69 17.93 -5.34 11.97
C GLU A 69 17.97 -5.23 10.44
N ALA A 70 18.96 -5.87 9.79
CA ALA A 70 19.07 -5.83 8.34
C ALA A 70 17.92 -6.58 7.68
N ALA A 71 17.57 -7.77 8.16
CA ALA A 71 16.46 -8.57 7.65
C ALA A 71 15.13 -7.83 7.79
N VAL A 72 14.88 -7.22 8.96
CA VAL A 72 13.70 -6.39 9.23
C VAL A 72 13.64 -5.21 8.25
N HIS A 73 14.76 -4.49 8.09
CA HIS A 73 14.81 -3.31 7.23
C HIS A 73 14.60 -3.66 5.75
N PHE A 74 15.27 -4.68 5.24
CA PHE A 74 15.14 -5.12 3.84
C PHE A 74 13.72 -5.60 3.53
N ASN A 75 13.11 -6.39 4.42
CA ASN A 75 11.76 -6.91 4.18
C ASN A 75 10.69 -5.81 4.28
N ALA A 76 10.82 -4.89 5.23
CA ALA A 76 9.95 -3.71 5.29
C ALA A 76 10.05 -2.87 4.02
N PHE A 77 11.27 -2.57 3.56
CA PHE A 77 11.48 -1.82 2.33
C PHE A 77 10.91 -2.54 1.11
N ALA A 78 11.11 -3.86 1.01
CA ALA A 78 10.57 -4.66 -0.09
C ALA A 78 9.03 -4.67 -0.09
N LEU A 79 8.38 -4.74 1.07
CA LEU A 79 6.92 -4.63 1.18
C LEU A 79 6.42 -3.24 0.78
N ILE A 80 7.07 -2.16 1.26
CA ILE A 80 6.71 -0.79 0.87
C ILE A 80 6.77 -0.62 -0.65
N ARG A 81 7.80 -1.16 -1.31
CA ARG A 81 7.95 -1.08 -2.77
C ARG A 81 6.91 -1.88 -3.55
N ARG A 82 6.28 -2.90 -2.96
CA ARG A 82 5.17 -3.63 -3.59
C ARG A 82 3.87 -2.84 -3.57
N GLY A 83 3.74 -1.87 -2.66
CA GLY A 83 2.51 -1.14 -2.42
C GLY A 83 1.51 -1.95 -1.60
N TYR A 84 0.23 -1.67 -1.79
CA TYR A 84 -0.88 -2.27 -1.06
C TYR A 84 -1.78 -3.06 -2.02
N GLN A 85 -2.46 -4.07 -1.48
CA GLN A 85 -3.43 -4.86 -2.21
C GLN A 85 -4.51 -3.93 -2.78
N VAL A 86 -4.91 -4.15 -4.04
CA VAL A 86 -6.15 -3.55 -4.55
C VAL A 86 -7.28 -4.12 -3.70
N GLU A 87 -7.83 -3.32 -2.80
CA GLU A 87 -8.77 -3.76 -1.76
C GLU A 87 -10.00 -4.44 -2.36
N ALA A 88 -10.46 -5.50 -1.71
CA ALA A 88 -11.81 -6.01 -1.95
C ALA A 88 -12.77 -4.99 -1.37
N ILE A 89 -13.55 -4.34 -2.23
CA ILE A 89 -14.58 -3.39 -1.80
C ILE A 89 -15.79 -4.16 -1.25
N THR A 90 -16.49 -3.58 -0.30
CA THR A 90 -17.78 -4.10 0.17
C THR A 90 -18.86 -3.97 -0.90
N LEU A 91 -20.00 -4.65 -0.72
CA LEU A 91 -21.16 -4.48 -1.61
C LEU A 91 -21.64 -3.01 -1.64
N GLU A 92 -21.65 -2.34 -0.48
CA GLU A 92 -22.06 -0.93 -0.38
C GLU A 92 -21.13 -0.01 -1.16
N GLU A 93 -19.81 -0.21 -1.03
CA GLU A 93 -18.81 0.57 -1.77
C GLU A 93 -18.87 0.29 -3.27
N TYR A 94 -19.08 -0.97 -3.66
CA TYR A 94 -19.31 -1.34 -5.05
C TYR A 94 -20.54 -0.63 -5.64
N GLU A 95 -21.69 -0.69 -4.97
CA GLU A 95 -22.91 -0.02 -5.43
C GLU A 95 -22.72 1.50 -5.54
N GLN A 96 -22.01 2.10 -4.57
CA GLN A 96 -21.77 3.52 -4.56
C GLN A 96 -20.78 3.95 -5.66
N LEU A 97 -19.70 3.18 -5.88
CA LEU A 97 -18.79 3.41 -7.00
C LEU A 97 -19.53 3.32 -8.32
N ARG A 98 -20.35 2.29 -8.51
CA ARG A 98 -21.19 2.15 -9.71
C ARG A 98 -22.08 3.36 -9.95
N ARG A 99 -22.79 3.85 -8.92
CA ARG A 99 -23.62 5.05 -9.01
C ARG A 99 -22.83 6.31 -9.34
N LEU A 100 -21.63 6.46 -8.76
CA LEU A 100 -20.78 7.63 -8.99
C LEU A 100 -20.13 7.61 -10.37
N THR A 101 -19.85 6.43 -10.93
CA THR A 101 -19.31 6.28 -12.29
C THR A 101 -20.40 6.33 -13.37
N ASP A 102 -21.67 6.10 -13.00
CA ASP A 102 -22.78 6.09 -13.95
C ASP A 102 -22.96 7.48 -14.60
N GLY A 103 -23.00 7.51 -15.93
CA GLY A 103 -23.09 8.75 -16.69
C GLY A 103 -21.84 9.63 -16.68
N LEU A 104 -20.73 9.23 -16.06
CA LEU A 104 -19.46 9.93 -16.23
C LEU A 104 -18.84 9.58 -17.58
N GLU A 105 -18.36 10.61 -18.29
CA GLU A 105 -17.46 10.43 -19.42
C GLU A 105 -16.22 9.65 -18.97
N GLN A 106 -15.78 8.71 -19.82
CA GLN A 106 -14.49 8.05 -19.64
C GLN A 106 -13.38 9.03 -20.06
N PRO A 107 -12.56 9.52 -19.11
CA PRO A 107 -11.42 10.37 -19.43
C PRO A 107 -10.23 9.55 -19.95
N ASP A 108 -9.23 10.24 -20.47
CA ASP A 108 -7.91 9.64 -20.66
C ASP A 108 -7.26 9.33 -19.29
N SER A 109 -6.39 8.32 -19.23
CA SER A 109 -5.82 7.86 -17.97
C SER A 109 -4.92 8.89 -17.28
N ASP A 110 -4.32 9.78 -18.05
CA ASP A 110 -3.43 10.86 -17.65
C ASP A 110 -4.14 12.22 -17.61
N ASP A 111 -5.46 12.22 -17.63
CA ASP A 111 -6.25 13.42 -17.41
C ASP A 111 -6.21 13.84 -15.93
N PHE A 112 -5.30 14.77 -15.64
CA PHE A 112 -5.08 15.32 -14.31
C PHE A 112 -5.95 16.54 -14.00
N ASP A 113 -6.81 16.97 -14.93
CA ASP A 113 -7.76 18.03 -14.63
C ASP A 113 -8.78 17.47 -13.65
N LEU A 114 -8.99 18.18 -12.53
CA LEU A 114 -10.05 17.85 -11.58
C LEU A 114 -10.67 19.15 -11.10
N TYR A 115 -11.90 19.41 -11.54
CA TYR A 115 -12.62 20.60 -11.12
C TYR A 115 -13.03 20.50 -9.65
N ASP A 116 -13.26 21.67 -9.04
CA ASP A 116 -13.73 21.75 -7.65
C ASP A 116 -15.16 21.21 -7.47
N THR A 117 -15.93 21.10 -8.56
CA THR A 117 -17.28 20.57 -8.60
C THR A 117 -17.47 19.62 -9.78
N GLY A 118 -18.42 18.69 -9.67
CA GLY A 118 -18.77 17.74 -10.74
C GLY A 118 -18.63 16.27 -10.37
N GLY A 119 -19.02 15.40 -11.29
CA GLY A 119 -19.12 13.97 -11.07
C GLY A 119 -17.78 13.28 -10.76
N HIS A 120 -16.73 13.57 -11.55
CA HIS A 120 -15.38 13.03 -11.28
C HIS A 120 -14.80 13.54 -9.96
N ARG A 121 -15.16 14.76 -9.53
CA ARG A 121 -14.76 15.27 -8.21
C ARG A 121 -15.45 14.51 -7.08
N ALA A 122 -16.75 14.27 -7.20
CA ALA A 122 -17.49 13.45 -6.24
C ALA A 122 -16.91 12.02 -6.16
N LEU A 123 -16.54 11.44 -7.31
CA LEU A 123 -15.87 10.15 -7.37
C LEU A 123 -14.50 10.17 -6.67
N TYR A 124 -13.67 11.17 -6.96
CA TYR A 124 -12.38 11.36 -6.31
C TYR A 124 -12.52 11.53 -4.79
N ASP A 125 -13.44 12.40 -4.34
CA ASP A 125 -13.66 12.63 -2.92
C ASP A 125 -14.21 11.37 -2.22
N TYR A 126 -15.06 10.58 -2.88
CA TYR A 126 -15.52 9.29 -2.34
C TYR A 126 -14.36 8.30 -2.18
N LEU A 127 -13.56 8.09 -3.23
CA LEU A 127 -12.40 7.22 -3.17
C LEU A 127 -11.41 7.66 -2.07
N THR A 128 -11.07 8.95 -2.03
CA THR A 128 -9.99 9.44 -1.15
C THR A 128 -10.44 9.76 0.27
N ARG A 129 -11.62 10.34 0.47
CA ARG A 129 -12.09 10.79 1.79
C ARG A 129 -13.00 9.77 2.47
N ARG A 130 -13.79 9.03 1.70
CA ARG A 130 -14.74 8.06 2.26
C ARG A 130 -14.12 6.67 2.36
N MET A 131 -13.50 6.17 1.29
CA MET A 131 -12.80 4.89 1.28
C MET A 131 -11.34 5.01 1.75
N GLY A 132 -10.81 6.23 1.87
CA GLY A 132 -9.43 6.45 2.31
C GLY A 132 -8.37 6.09 1.27
N LEU A 133 -8.74 5.77 0.04
CA LEU A 133 -7.82 5.28 -0.98
C LEU A 133 -6.84 6.36 -1.44
N PRO A 134 -5.56 6.04 -1.66
CA PRO A 134 -4.63 6.98 -2.24
C PRO A 134 -4.86 7.02 -3.75
N VAL A 135 -5.43 8.13 -4.23
CA VAL A 135 -5.68 8.37 -5.64
C VAL A 135 -5.01 9.68 -6.03
N GLN A 136 -4.28 9.67 -7.14
CA GLN A 136 -3.71 10.90 -7.69
C GLN A 136 -4.85 11.86 -8.08
N VAL A 137 -4.65 13.16 -7.86
CA VAL A 137 -5.64 14.17 -8.23
C VAL A 137 -5.80 14.19 -9.75
N GLY A 138 -7.03 13.98 -10.24
CA GLY A 138 -7.35 13.99 -11.67
C GLY A 138 -8.61 13.21 -12.01
N ARG A 139 -9.29 13.57 -13.11
CA ARG A 139 -10.43 12.83 -13.67
C ARG A 139 -10.02 11.40 -14.05
N GLY A 140 -8.92 11.26 -14.79
CA GLY A 140 -8.33 10.00 -15.23
C GLY A 140 -8.05 9.06 -14.07
N PRO A 141 -7.13 9.43 -13.16
CA PRO A 141 -6.76 8.61 -12.01
C PRO A 141 -7.96 8.15 -11.16
N ALA A 142 -8.94 9.03 -10.89
CA ALA A 142 -10.14 8.69 -10.13
C ALA A 142 -11.02 7.68 -10.87
N TRP A 143 -11.29 7.91 -12.15
CA TRP A 143 -12.16 7.05 -12.95
C TRP A 143 -11.57 5.65 -13.11
N TYR A 144 -10.30 5.54 -13.53
CA TYR A 144 -9.67 4.23 -13.74
C TYR A 144 -9.47 3.47 -12.43
N ARG A 145 -9.23 4.16 -11.31
CA ARG A 145 -9.19 3.51 -10.00
C ARG A 145 -10.54 2.91 -9.64
N ALA A 146 -11.62 3.68 -9.79
CA ALA A 146 -12.97 3.19 -9.53
C ALA A 146 -13.32 2.00 -10.44
N LYS A 147 -13.02 2.09 -11.74
CA LYS A 147 -13.26 1.03 -12.71
C LYS A 147 -12.53 -0.26 -12.34
N ALA A 148 -11.25 -0.17 -11.94
CA ALA A 148 -10.48 -1.34 -11.52
C ALA A 148 -11.06 -2.02 -10.27
N LEU A 149 -11.62 -1.25 -9.33
CA LEU A 149 -12.26 -1.79 -8.12
C LEU A 149 -13.60 -2.46 -8.45
N ILE A 150 -14.40 -1.86 -9.33
CA ILE A 150 -15.67 -2.42 -9.84
C ILE A 150 -15.39 -3.74 -10.58
N ASP A 151 -14.48 -3.73 -11.55
CA ASP A 151 -14.16 -4.90 -12.38
C ASP A 151 -13.64 -6.08 -11.54
N LYS A 152 -12.90 -5.76 -10.48
CA LYS A 152 -12.41 -6.76 -9.54
C LYS A 152 -13.52 -7.35 -8.67
N TYR A 153 -14.58 -6.59 -8.36
CA TYR A 153 -15.72 -7.09 -7.59
C TYR A 153 -16.67 -7.94 -8.47
N GLU A 154 -16.78 -7.62 -9.76
CA GLU A 154 -17.62 -8.33 -10.73
C GLU A 154 -16.99 -9.64 -11.27
N GLY A 155 -15.66 -9.79 -11.14
CA GLY A 155 -14.88 -10.97 -11.57
C GLY A 155 -14.61 -11.99 -10.48
#